data_AF-A0A377XRU4-F1
#
_entry.id   AF-A0A377XRU4-F1
#
_cell.length_a   1.000
_cell.length_b   1.000
_cell.length_c   1.000
_cell.angle_alpha   90.00
_cell.angle_beta   90.00
_cell.angle_gamma   90.00
#
_symmetry.space_group_name_H-M   'P 1'
#
loop_
_entity.id
_entity.type
_entity.pdbx_description
1 polymer ?
#
loop_
_entity_poly.entity_id
_entity_poly.type
_entity_poly.pdbx_seq_one_letter_code
_entity_poly.pdbx_strand_id
1 'polypeptide(L)' 'MQLLGDVPRIELFARQSSHGFDVWGNQCTAPAVELLPGCAVPVVKTEAA' A
#
# COMPACT_ATOMS: atom_id res chain seq x y z
N MET A 1 -4.20 32.56 -1.37
CA MET A 1 -3.86 31.27 -0.73
C MET A 1 -4.35 30.17 -1.65
N GLN A 2 -3.42 29.50 -2.35
CA GLN A 2 -3.76 28.33 -3.15
C GLN A 2 -3.64 27.12 -2.21
N LEU A 3 -4.76 26.46 -1.91
CA LEU A 3 -4.73 25.18 -1.21
C LEU A 3 -4.01 24.20 -2.14
N LEU A 4 -2.75 23.88 -1.83
CA LEU A 4 -2.05 22.76 -2.45
C LEU A 4 -2.87 21.52 -2.11
N GLY A 5 -3.55 20.99 -3.13
CA GLY A 5 -4.77 20.20 -3.01
C GLY A 5 -4.61 18.88 -2.26
N ASP A 6 -5.67 18.09 -2.31
CA ASP A 6 -5.76 16.75 -1.72
C ASP A 6 -4.64 15.84 -2.22
N VAL A 7 -3.48 15.92 -1.56
CA VAL A 7 -2.38 14.98 -1.75
C VAL A 7 -2.91 13.63 -1.30
N PRO A 8 -2.97 12.60 -2.16
CA PRO A 8 -3.40 11.28 -1.77
C PRO A 8 -2.49 10.75 -0.67
N ARG A 9 -3.08 10.27 0.42
CA ARG A 9 -2.37 9.72 1.58
C ARG A 9 -3.00 8.39 1.95
N ILE A 10 -2.16 7.46 2.40
CA ILE A 10 -2.59 6.14 2.87
C ILE A 10 -2.05 5.88 4.28
N GLU A 11 -2.90 5.35 5.15
CA GLU A 11 -2.52 4.80 6.46
C GLU A 11 -2.30 3.28 6.33
N LEU A 12 -1.13 2.81 6.79
CA LEU A 12 -0.78 1.38 6.76
C LEU A 12 -0.96 0.75 8.14
N PHE A 13 -1.31 -0.55 8.15
CA PHE A 13 -1.58 -1.34 9.36
C PHE A 13 -2.79 -0.83 10.16
N ALA A 14 -3.73 -0.17 9.49
CA ALA A 14 -4.94 0.36 10.11
C ALA A 14 -5.82 -0.77 10.64
N ARG A 15 -6.45 -0.55 11.80
CA ARG A 15 -7.50 -1.45 12.33
C ARG A 15 -8.90 -0.95 12.02
N GLN A 16 -9.04 0.29 11.58
CA GLN A 16 -10.30 0.99 11.30
C GLN A 16 -10.06 2.02 10.19
N SER A 17 -11.13 2.49 9.55
CA SER A 17 -11.05 3.57 8.56
C SER A 17 -10.85 4.94 9.21
N SER A 18 -9.90 5.72 8.70
CA SER A 18 -9.65 7.11 9.10
C SER A 18 -10.17 8.07 8.04
N HIS A 19 -10.82 9.16 8.44
CA HIS A 19 -11.35 10.13 7.48
C HIS A 19 -10.23 10.89 6.77
N GLY A 20 -10.30 10.99 5.44
CA GLY A 20 -9.37 11.76 4.62
C GLY A 20 -8.07 11.04 4.24
N PHE A 21 -7.98 9.73 4.49
CA PHE A 21 -6.89 8.87 4.08
C PHE A 21 -7.47 7.58 3.49
N ASP A 22 -6.82 7.05 2.44
CA ASP A 22 -6.98 5.65 2.10
C ASP A 22 -6.43 4.80 3.26
N VAL A 23 -6.97 3.61 3.48
CA VAL A 23 -6.51 2.74 4.56
C VAL A 23 -6.18 1.35 4.06
N TRP A 24 -5.11 0.78 4.59
CA TRP A 24 -4.80 -0.63 4.44
C TRP A 24 -4.46 -1.24 5.80
N GLY A 25 -5.02 -2.41 6.08
CA GLY A 25 -4.63 -3.20 7.24
C GLY A 25 -5.48 -4.45 7.39
N ASN A 26 -4.86 -5.52 7.88
CA ASN A 26 -5.47 -6.86 7.95
C ASN A 26 -6.70 -6.94 8.87
N GLN A 27 -6.83 -5.99 9.81
CA GLN A 27 -7.96 -5.91 10.75
C GLN A 27 -8.96 -4.81 10.38
N CYS A 28 -8.72 -4.07 9.30
CA CYS A 28 -9.67 -3.10 8.79
C CYS A 28 -10.78 -3.82 8.01
N THR A 29 -12.04 -3.56 8.33
CA THR A 29 -13.19 -4.23 7.69
C THR A 29 -13.37 -3.84 6.22
N ALA A 30 -12.90 -2.66 5.82
CA ALA A 30 -13.03 -2.13 4.47
C ALA A 30 -11.74 -1.39 4.05
N PRO A 31 -10.64 -2.13 3.78
CA PRO A 31 -9.42 -1.50 3.28
C PRO A 31 -9.66 -0.95 1.86
N ALA A 32 -9.03 0.17 1.54
CA ALA A 32 -9.12 0.82 0.24
C ALA A 32 -8.40 0.03 -0.88
N VAL A 33 -7.46 -0.84 -0.50
CA VAL A 33 -6.67 -1.67 -1.43
C VAL A 33 -6.55 -3.10 -0.91
N GLU A 34 -6.51 -4.05 -1.84
CA GLU A 34 -6.25 -5.46 -1.57
C GLU A 34 -4.83 -5.81 -2.04
N LEU A 35 -4.03 -6.42 -1.17
CA LEU A 35 -2.69 -6.90 -1.56
C LEU A 35 -2.81 -8.30 -2.16
N LEU A 36 -2.32 -8.44 -3.38
CA LEU A 36 -2.16 -9.76 -3.99
C LEU A 36 -1.00 -10.52 -3.32
N PRO A 37 -1.09 -11.87 -3.22
CA PRO A 37 0.01 -12.68 -2.72
C PRO A 37 1.31 -12.42 -3.47
N GLY A 38 2.42 -12.34 -2.74
CA GLY A 38 3.74 -12.21 -3.35
C GLY A 38 4.11 -13.46 -4.16
N CYS A 39 4.79 -13.26 -5.29
CA CYS A 39 5.43 -14.35 -6.04
C CYS A 39 6.94 -14.34 -5.81
N ALA A 40 7.54 -15.52 -5.67
CA ALA A 40 8.99 -15.67 -5.63
C ALA A 40 9.49 -16.01 -7.03
N VAL A 41 10.50 -15.27 -7.50
CA VAL A 41 11.21 -15.58 -8.75
C VAL A 41 12.63 -16.04 -8.42
N PRO A 42 13.17 -17.04 -9.14
CA PRO A 42 14.52 -17.51 -8.90
C PRO A 42 15.53 -16.39 -9.19
N VAL A 43 16.51 -16.21 -8.30
CA VAL A 43 17.63 -15.30 -8.53
C VAL A 43 18.60 -15.97 -9.49
N VAL A 44 18.65 -15.49 -10.73
CA VAL A 44 19.61 -15.97 -11.73
C VAL A 44 20.89 -15.15 -11.58
N LYS A 45 22.00 -15.78 -11.20
CA LYS A 45 23.31 -15.14 -11.21
C LYS A 45 23.86 -15.17 -12.62
N THR A 46 24.04 -14.01 -13.24
CA THR A 46 24.78 -13.91 -14.50
C THR A 46 26.27 -13.98 -14.16
N GLU A 47 26.92 -15.09 -14.48
CA GLU A 47 28.39 -15.13 -14.48
C GLU A 47 28.87 -14.33 -15.70
N ALA A 48 29.75 -13.36 -15.47
CA ALA A 48 30.42 -12.65 -16.55
C ALA A 48 31.39 -13.62 -17.24
N ALA A 49 31.25 -13.75 -18.56
CA ALA A 49 32.12 -14.57 -19.42
C ALA A 49 33.53 -13.95 -19.56
#